data_AF-A0A9P9BNM5-F1
#
_entry.id   AF-A0A9P9BNM5-F1
#
_cell.length_a   1.000
_cell.length_b   1.000
_cell.length_c   1.000
_cell.angle_alpha   90.00
_cell.angle_beta   90.00
_cell.angle_gamma   90.00
#
_symmetry.space_group_name_H-M   'P 1'
#
loop_
_entity.id
_entity.type
_entity.pdbx_description
1 polymer ?
#
loop_
_entity_poly.entity_id
_entity_poly.type
_entity_poly.pdbx_seq_one_letter_code
_entity_poly.pdbx_strand_id
1 'polypeptide(L)'
;MGPSAEAASNWKKLTAGSDSIYLSDPSRYGLSDPGIRAPFFTFHDPPARAALDSANLHNFYVLSNLHSLHCVHMIRMRYNSLVYDAPNTDPLGSSPIDVDWIDHMEHCFEYLRLSATCGDHMVFESDSPPGSPKSYWEGGLSWGVVHSCIDWQGLMEWQEDMVVEYNKTWQQ
;
A
#
# COMPACT_ATOMS: atom_id res chain seq x y z
N MET A 1 -11.49 7.32 5.00
CA MET A 1 -11.04 7.38 6.41
C MET A 1 -12.02 6.65 7.29
N GLY A 2 -11.54 6.21 8.46
CA GLY A 2 -12.34 5.51 9.45
C GLY A 2 -12.49 4.00 9.16
N PRO A 3 -13.18 3.27 10.05
CA PRO A 3 -13.25 1.82 10.02
C PRO A 3 -14.36 1.26 9.13
N SER A 4 -14.96 2.07 8.25
CA SER A 4 -16.09 1.61 7.44
C SER A 4 -15.71 0.41 6.55
N ALA A 5 -16.69 -0.44 6.26
CA ALA A 5 -16.51 -1.58 5.37
C ALA A 5 -16.05 -1.13 3.96
N GLU A 6 -16.56 0.01 3.49
CA GLU A 6 -16.13 0.63 2.24
C GLU A 6 -14.65 1.04 2.28
N ALA A 7 -14.22 1.75 3.33
CA ALA A 7 -12.83 2.13 3.48
C ALA A 7 -11.92 0.89 3.55
N ALA A 8 -12.30 -0.14 4.31
CA ALA A 8 -11.57 -1.39 4.38
C ALA A 8 -11.46 -2.08 3.01
N SER A 9 -12.54 -2.09 2.23
CA SER A 9 -12.57 -2.66 0.87
C SER A 9 -11.64 -1.91 -0.08
N ASN A 10 -11.67 -0.57 -0.07
CA ASN A 10 -10.82 0.26 -0.91
C ASN A 10 -9.33 0.10 -0.57
N TRP A 11 -8.99 0.07 0.72
CA TRP A 11 -7.62 -0.20 1.17
C TRP A 11 -7.14 -1.59 0.74
N LYS A 12 -7.97 -2.63 0.92
CA LYS A 12 -7.64 -3.98 0.48
C LYS A 12 -7.41 -4.05 -1.03
N LYS A 13 -8.21 -3.33 -1.83
CA LYS A 13 -8.04 -3.26 -3.29
C LYS A 13 -6.70 -2.60 -3.65
N LEU A 14 -6.35 -1.49 -3.00
CA LEU A 14 -5.10 -0.78 -3.25
C LEU A 14 -3.86 -1.61 -2.90
N THR A 15 -3.95 -2.51 -1.91
CA THR A 15 -2.86 -3.38 -1.47
C THR A 15 -3.06 -4.85 -1.83
N ALA A 16 -3.87 -5.16 -2.84
CA ALA A 16 -4.17 -6.55 -3.21
C ALA A 16 -2.98 -7.27 -3.85
N GLY A 17 -2.07 -6.52 -4.43
CA GLY A 17 -0.88 -7.04 -5.11
C GLY A 17 0.28 -7.37 -4.19
N SER A 18 1.32 -7.93 -4.80
CA SER A 18 2.63 -8.09 -4.19
C SER A 18 3.27 -6.72 -3.90
N ASP A 19 4.19 -6.64 -2.95
CA ASP A 19 5.06 -5.47 -2.81
C ASP A 19 6.38 -5.60 -3.61
N SER A 20 6.63 -6.77 -4.17
CA SER A 20 7.81 -7.12 -4.95
C SER A 20 7.48 -7.52 -6.37
N ILE A 21 8.38 -7.18 -7.29
CA ILE A 21 8.22 -7.32 -8.73
C ILE A 21 9.30 -8.27 -9.27
N TYR A 22 8.89 -9.21 -10.13
CA TYR A 22 9.83 -10.01 -10.90
C TYR A 22 10.48 -9.17 -12.00
N LEU A 23 11.81 -9.22 -12.09
CA LEU A 23 12.59 -8.59 -13.17
C LEU A 23 13.40 -9.65 -13.90
N SER A 24 13.04 -9.94 -15.15
CA SER A 24 13.75 -10.92 -15.98
C SER A 24 15.19 -10.49 -16.32
N ASP A 25 15.44 -9.17 -16.37
CA ASP A 25 16.77 -8.59 -16.57
C ASP A 25 16.96 -7.37 -15.65
N PRO A 26 17.36 -7.57 -14.39
CA PRO A 26 17.57 -6.49 -13.41
C PRO A 26 18.67 -5.51 -13.85
N SER A 27 19.61 -5.95 -14.69
CA SER A 27 20.73 -5.13 -15.15
C SER A 27 20.27 -3.91 -15.97
N ARG A 28 19.11 -4.00 -16.62
CA ARG A 28 18.49 -2.86 -17.35
C ARG A 28 18.10 -1.71 -16.44
N TYR A 29 17.94 -1.97 -15.16
CA TYR A 29 17.63 -0.98 -14.12
C TYR A 29 18.87 -0.58 -13.31
N GLY A 30 20.07 -1.03 -13.72
CA GLY A 30 21.30 -0.79 -12.96
C GLY A 30 21.39 -1.58 -11.65
N LEU A 31 20.56 -2.62 -11.48
CA LEU A 31 20.57 -3.47 -10.30
C LEU A 31 21.59 -4.60 -10.50
N SER A 32 22.66 -4.59 -9.69
CA SER A 32 23.71 -5.62 -9.66
C SER A 32 23.61 -6.55 -8.45
N ASP A 33 22.87 -6.15 -7.42
CA ASP A 33 22.68 -6.94 -6.21
C ASP A 33 21.68 -8.06 -6.46
N PRO A 34 21.83 -9.22 -5.78
CA PRO A 34 20.84 -10.28 -5.85
C PRO A 34 19.51 -9.78 -5.27
N GLY A 35 18.42 -10.00 -5.99
CA GLY A 35 17.08 -9.73 -5.48
C GLY A 35 16.65 -10.72 -4.39
N ILE A 36 15.43 -10.56 -3.91
CA ILE A 36 14.83 -11.46 -2.94
C ILE A 36 14.34 -12.74 -3.61
N ARG A 37 14.22 -13.79 -2.81
CA ARG A 37 13.56 -15.01 -3.26
C ARG A 37 12.11 -14.73 -3.61
N ALA A 38 11.59 -15.38 -4.65
CA ALA A 38 10.19 -15.35 -5.02
C ALA A 38 9.29 -15.50 -3.78
N PRO A 39 8.38 -14.54 -3.53
CA PRO A 39 7.68 -14.45 -2.28
C PRO A 39 6.61 -15.54 -2.14
N PHE A 40 6.33 -15.89 -0.89
CA PHE A 40 5.43 -16.99 -0.50
C PHE A 40 4.01 -16.89 -1.05
N PHE A 41 3.50 -15.68 -1.27
CA PHE A 41 2.15 -15.49 -1.84
C PHE A 41 2.10 -15.78 -3.35
N THR A 42 3.25 -15.85 -4.04
CA THR A 42 3.29 -16.31 -5.44
C THR A 42 3.20 -17.84 -5.48
N PHE A 43 3.89 -18.52 -4.56
CA PHE A 43 3.87 -19.98 -4.40
C PHE A 43 4.06 -20.36 -2.93
N HIS A 44 3.12 -21.13 -2.39
CA HIS A 44 3.29 -21.75 -1.06
C HIS A 44 4.57 -22.61 -1.02
N ASP A 45 4.83 -23.33 -2.13
CA ASP A 45 6.09 -24.00 -2.46
C ASP A 45 6.37 -23.80 -3.95
N PRO A 46 7.59 -23.34 -4.36
CA PRO A 46 7.89 -23.12 -5.77
C PRO A 46 7.83 -24.46 -6.54
N PRO A 47 7.33 -24.47 -7.79
CA PRO A 47 7.26 -25.70 -8.57
C PRO A 47 8.67 -26.28 -8.78
N ALA A 48 8.78 -27.61 -8.88
CA ALA A 48 10.07 -28.29 -8.95
C ALA A 48 11.00 -27.73 -10.05
N ARG A 49 10.43 -27.30 -11.17
CA ARG A 49 11.19 -26.72 -12.29
C ARG A 49 11.65 -25.28 -12.02
N ALA A 50 10.87 -24.48 -11.30
CA ALA A 50 11.34 -23.21 -10.75
C ALA A 50 12.50 -23.41 -9.76
N ALA A 51 12.40 -24.43 -8.90
CA ALA A 51 13.43 -24.76 -7.92
C ALA A 51 14.76 -25.20 -8.56
N LEU A 52 14.73 -25.76 -9.77
CA LEU A 52 15.91 -26.10 -10.55
C LEU A 52 16.58 -24.86 -11.17
N ASP A 53 15.83 -23.79 -11.44
CA ASP A 53 16.35 -22.53 -11.97
C ASP A 53 16.56 -21.51 -10.84
N SER A 54 17.65 -21.71 -10.08
CA SER A 54 17.99 -20.86 -8.94
C SER A 54 18.26 -19.40 -9.33
N ALA A 55 18.59 -19.11 -10.59
CA ALA A 55 18.89 -17.75 -11.04
C ALA A 55 17.60 -16.90 -11.07
N ASN A 56 16.52 -17.44 -11.61
CA ASN A 56 15.23 -16.74 -11.68
C ASN A 56 14.51 -16.67 -10.33
N LEU A 57 14.83 -17.58 -9.41
CA LEU A 57 14.26 -17.64 -8.07
C LEU A 57 14.54 -16.40 -7.22
N HIS A 58 15.63 -15.67 -7.50
CA HIS A 58 16.05 -14.48 -6.77
C HIS A 58 15.79 -13.16 -7.52
N ASN A 59 15.07 -13.21 -8.64
CA ASN A 59 14.84 -12.03 -9.49
C ASN A 59 13.62 -11.21 -9.06
N PHE A 60 13.31 -11.18 -7.76
CA PHE A 60 12.26 -10.33 -7.20
C PHE A 60 12.85 -9.13 -6.48
N TYR A 61 12.24 -7.96 -6.65
CA TYR A 61 12.72 -6.72 -6.05
C TYR A 61 11.54 -5.97 -5.44
N VAL A 62 11.71 -5.51 -4.20
CA VAL A 62 10.68 -4.75 -3.49
C VAL A 62 10.57 -3.36 -4.12
N LEU A 63 9.37 -3.00 -4.59
CA LEU A 63 9.12 -1.65 -5.06
C LEU A 63 8.69 -0.80 -3.86
N SER A 64 9.49 0.22 -3.54
CA SER A 64 9.33 0.99 -2.30
C SER A 64 7.91 1.53 -2.09
N ASN A 65 7.25 2.03 -3.13
CA ASN A 65 5.90 2.60 -3.00
C ASN A 65 4.86 1.54 -2.65
N LEU A 66 4.94 0.35 -3.25
CA LEU A 66 4.04 -0.77 -2.92
C LEU A 66 4.28 -1.25 -1.48
N HIS A 67 5.54 -1.38 -1.07
CA HIS A 67 5.90 -1.80 0.29
C HIS A 67 5.50 -0.76 1.35
N SER A 68 5.75 0.53 1.08
CA SER A 68 5.29 1.63 1.94
C SER A 68 3.77 1.56 2.12
N LEU A 69 3.01 1.40 1.04
CA LEU A 69 1.56 1.33 1.12
C LEU A 69 1.09 0.06 1.85
N HIS A 70 1.72 -1.09 1.61
CA HIS A 70 1.46 -2.33 2.36
C HIS A 70 1.68 -2.12 3.86
N CYS A 71 2.79 -1.51 4.26
CA CYS A 71 3.10 -1.25 5.66
C CYS A 71 2.07 -0.33 6.31
N VAL A 72 1.69 0.76 5.64
CA VAL A 72 0.63 1.67 6.12
C VAL A 72 -0.68 0.93 6.32
N HIS A 73 -1.05 0.07 5.36
CA HIS A 73 -2.26 -0.75 5.48
C HIS A 73 -2.18 -1.73 6.66
N MET A 74 -1.04 -2.39 6.88
CA MET A 74 -0.85 -3.31 8.01
C MET A 74 -0.97 -2.59 9.36
N ILE A 75 -0.37 -1.40 9.49
CA ILE A 75 -0.48 -0.58 10.69
C ILE A 75 -1.94 -0.16 10.91
N ARG A 76 -2.62 0.32 9.85
CA ARG A 76 -4.03 0.71 9.91
C ARG A 76 -4.92 -0.46 10.30
N MET A 77 -4.74 -1.65 9.72
CA MET A 77 -5.53 -2.82 10.11
C MET A 77 -5.35 -3.17 11.57
N ARG A 78 -4.10 -3.14 12.07
CA ARG A 78 -3.81 -3.44 13.47
C ARG A 78 -4.40 -2.37 14.40
N TYR A 79 -4.28 -1.10 14.03
CA TYR A 79 -4.90 0.01 14.74
C TYR A 79 -6.42 -0.15 14.82
N ASN A 80 -7.08 -0.38 13.67
CA ASN A 80 -8.54 -0.51 13.63
C ASN A 80 -9.05 -1.67 14.48
N SER A 81 -8.36 -2.81 14.46
CA SER A 81 -8.69 -3.98 15.30
C SER A 81 -8.59 -3.67 16.80
N LEU A 82 -7.70 -2.76 17.21
CA LEU A 82 -7.50 -2.40 18.60
C LEU A 82 -8.46 -1.29 19.07
N VAL A 83 -8.84 -0.39 18.17
CA VAL A 83 -9.64 0.80 18.49
C VAL A 83 -11.14 0.57 18.29
N TYR A 84 -11.53 -0.10 17.21
CA TYR A 84 -12.94 -0.23 16.83
C TYR A 84 -13.53 -1.62 17.09
N ASP A 85 -12.70 -2.67 17.14
CA ASP A 85 -13.17 -4.06 17.34
C ASP A 85 -12.96 -4.59 18.77
N ALA A 86 -12.38 -3.79 19.67
CA ALA A 86 -12.06 -4.24 21.04
C ALA A 86 -13.33 -4.29 21.94
N PRO A 87 -13.69 -5.46 22.49
CA PRO A 87 -14.98 -5.65 23.15
C PRO A 87 -15.09 -5.08 24.58
N ASN A 88 -14.00 -4.69 25.25
CA ASN A 88 -14.02 -4.38 26.70
C ASN A 88 -13.16 -3.19 27.16
N THR A 89 -12.57 -2.46 26.23
CA THR A 89 -11.84 -1.23 26.52
C THR A 89 -11.92 -0.43 25.25
N ASP A 90 -12.47 0.76 25.33
CA ASP A 90 -12.15 1.80 24.37
C ASP A 90 -10.83 2.42 24.87
N PRO A 91 -9.65 1.96 24.40
CA PRO A 91 -8.39 2.50 24.87
C PRO A 91 -8.23 3.99 24.51
N LEU A 92 -9.11 4.55 23.66
CA LEU A 92 -9.01 5.88 23.07
C LEU A 92 -10.35 6.66 23.06
N GLY A 93 -11.29 6.40 23.96
CA GLY A 93 -12.57 7.14 24.00
C GLY A 93 -13.03 7.48 25.41
N SER A 94 -12.08 7.59 26.34
CA SER A 94 -12.35 8.00 27.71
C SER A 94 -12.44 9.52 27.87
N SER A 95 -11.99 10.29 26.87
CA SER A 95 -11.89 11.75 26.87
C SER A 95 -12.10 12.35 25.48
N PRO A 96 -12.59 13.60 25.36
CA PRO A 96 -12.58 14.33 24.09
C PRO A 96 -11.21 14.42 23.42
N ILE A 97 -10.13 14.37 24.20
CA ILE A 97 -8.75 14.33 23.69
C ILE A 97 -8.50 13.03 22.93
N ASP A 98 -9.02 11.91 23.43
CA ASP A 98 -8.76 10.61 22.82
C ASP A 98 -9.53 10.46 21.48
N VAL A 99 -10.73 11.04 21.39
CA VAL A 99 -11.51 11.12 20.14
C VAL A 99 -10.77 11.93 19.07
N ASP A 100 -10.15 13.05 19.45
CA ASP A 100 -9.32 13.86 18.55
C ASP A 100 -8.09 13.08 18.04
N TRP A 101 -7.47 12.27 18.91
CA TRP A 101 -6.38 11.39 18.50
C TRP A 101 -6.81 10.29 17.53
N ILE A 102 -8.03 9.77 17.65
CA ILE A 102 -8.55 8.79 16.67
C ILE A 102 -8.64 9.42 15.28
N ASP A 103 -9.25 10.61 15.20
CA ASP A 103 -9.39 11.36 13.94
C ASP A 103 -8.00 11.70 13.35
N HIS A 104 -7.08 12.16 14.19
CA HIS A 104 -5.71 12.47 13.79
C HIS A 104 -4.97 11.25 13.20
N MET A 105 -5.14 10.08 13.80
CA MET A 105 -4.53 8.83 13.31
C MET A 105 -5.13 8.40 11.97
N GLU A 106 -6.45 8.50 11.80
CA GLU A 106 -7.10 8.22 10.51
C GLU A 106 -6.60 9.17 9.41
N HIS A 107 -6.40 10.44 9.73
CA HIS A 107 -5.85 11.42 8.79
C HIS A 107 -4.41 11.09 8.43
N CYS A 108 -3.59 10.72 9.42
CA CYS A 108 -2.22 10.28 9.22
C CYS A 108 -2.13 9.09 8.26
N PHE A 109 -3.00 8.08 8.38
CA PHE A 109 -3.01 6.95 7.46
C PHE A 109 -3.30 7.37 6.02
N GLU A 110 -4.23 8.29 5.79
CA GLU A 110 -4.50 8.79 4.42
C GLU A 110 -3.37 9.66 3.88
N TYR A 111 -2.73 10.50 4.70
CA TYR A 111 -1.56 11.27 4.27
C TYR A 111 -0.39 10.36 3.87
N LEU A 112 -0.16 9.29 4.63
CA LEU A 112 0.84 8.28 4.28
C LEU A 112 0.45 7.51 3.00
N ARG A 113 -0.84 7.21 2.82
CA ARG A 113 -1.38 6.63 1.58
C ARG A 113 -1.09 7.54 0.39
N LEU A 114 -1.45 8.81 0.48
CA LEU A 114 -1.26 9.83 -0.55
C LEU A 114 0.22 10.02 -0.86
N SER A 115 1.08 10.06 0.16
CA SER A 115 2.53 10.16 -0.01
C SER A 115 3.09 8.97 -0.82
N ALA A 116 2.63 7.75 -0.52
CA ALA A 116 3.05 6.55 -1.24
C ALA A 116 2.53 6.49 -2.68
N THR A 117 1.31 6.98 -2.94
CA THR A 117 0.67 6.90 -4.27
C THR A 117 0.94 8.11 -5.15
N CYS A 118 1.29 9.26 -4.59
CA CYS A 118 1.43 10.51 -5.33
C CYS A 118 2.82 11.16 -5.22
N GLY A 119 3.63 10.80 -4.23
CA GLY A 119 5.02 11.29 -4.17
C GLY A 119 5.13 12.83 -4.06
N ASP A 120 4.09 13.49 -3.57
CA ASP A 120 4.07 14.95 -3.41
C ASP A 120 4.97 15.36 -2.26
N HIS A 121 6.21 15.68 -2.58
CA HIS A 121 7.17 16.21 -1.65
C HIS A 121 7.09 17.76 -1.66
N MET A 122 6.84 18.35 -0.49
CA MET A 122 6.86 19.81 -0.25
C MET A 122 5.69 20.62 -0.86
N VAL A 123 4.48 20.07 -0.87
CA VAL A 123 3.25 20.80 -1.27
C VAL A 123 2.65 21.53 -0.07
N PHE A 124 2.21 22.78 -0.27
CA PHE A 124 1.41 23.51 0.72
C PHE A 124 -0.05 23.19 0.52
N GLU A 125 -0.66 22.57 1.53
CA GLU A 125 -2.06 22.21 1.53
C GLU A 125 -2.92 23.29 2.19
N SER A 126 -3.97 23.72 1.50
CA SER A 126 -5.03 24.54 2.09
C SER A 126 -6.18 23.66 2.56
N ASP A 127 -7.04 24.22 3.40
CA ASP A 127 -8.37 23.65 3.61
C ASP A 127 -9.11 23.50 2.26
N SER A 128 -10.17 22.69 2.24
CA SER A 128 -10.96 22.47 1.04
C SER A 128 -11.48 23.79 0.44
N PRO A 129 -11.54 23.92 -0.91
CA PRO A 129 -12.07 25.10 -1.56
C PRO A 129 -13.49 25.45 -1.07
N PRO A 130 -13.84 26.74 -0.98
CA PRO A 130 -15.19 27.16 -0.63
C PRO A 130 -16.27 26.45 -1.48
N GLY A 131 -17.28 25.90 -0.82
CA GLY A 131 -18.35 25.13 -1.48
C GLY A 131 -18.07 23.63 -1.63
N SER A 132 -16.92 23.14 -1.16
CA SER A 132 -16.64 21.70 -1.09
C SER A 132 -17.59 20.98 -0.14
N PRO A 133 -17.98 19.72 -0.45
CA PRO A 133 -18.72 18.87 0.47
C PRO A 133 -18.08 18.82 1.85
N LYS A 134 -18.91 18.78 2.90
CA LYS A 134 -18.47 18.73 4.30
C LYS A 134 -17.45 17.62 4.57
N SER A 135 -17.62 16.48 3.92
CA SER A 135 -16.72 15.32 4.01
C SER A 135 -15.29 15.58 3.53
N TYR A 136 -14.99 16.70 2.88
CA TYR A 136 -13.66 17.01 2.37
C TYR A 136 -12.84 17.92 3.30
N TRP A 137 -13.47 18.59 4.26
CA TRP A 137 -12.80 19.47 5.24
C TRP A 137 -13.12 19.14 6.71
N GLU A 138 -14.19 18.40 6.97
CA GLU A 138 -14.50 17.94 8.34
C GLU A 138 -13.33 17.12 8.91
N GLY A 139 -12.98 17.37 10.18
CA GLY A 139 -11.81 16.80 10.83
C GLY A 139 -10.48 17.53 10.53
N GLY A 140 -10.50 18.63 9.76
CA GLY A 140 -9.26 19.34 9.41
C GLY A 140 -8.50 18.70 8.25
N LEU A 141 -9.21 17.97 7.39
CA LEU A 141 -8.69 17.46 6.13
C LEU A 141 -8.28 18.61 5.21
N SER A 142 -6.98 18.77 4.97
CA SER A 142 -6.44 19.86 4.15
C SER A 142 -6.29 19.46 2.67
N TRP A 143 -7.27 18.74 2.11
CA TRP A 143 -7.21 18.21 0.74
C TRP A 143 -7.50 19.23 -0.37
N GLY A 144 -7.28 20.52 -0.12
CA GLY A 144 -7.68 21.57 -1.05
C GLY A 144 -6.81 21.71 -2.30
N VAL A 145 -5.82 20.84 -2.48
CA VAL A 145 -4.84 20.91 -3.56
C VAL A 145 -4.96 19.74 -4.53
N VAL A 146 -4.45 19.95 -5.74
CA VAL A 146 -4.36 18.88 -6.75
C VAL A 146 -3.05 18.14 -6.57
N HIS A 147 -3.14 16.83 -6.36
CA HIS A 147 -2.01 15.91 -6.25
C HIS A 147 -1.65 15.28 -7.60
N SER A 148 -0.37 15.10 -7.88
CA SER A 148 0.10 14.41 -9.09
C SER A 148 0.39 12.95 -8.76
N CYS A 149 -0.56 12.06 -9.03
CA CYS A 149 -0.46 10.67 -8.60
C CYS A 149 0.15 9.73 -9.64
N ILE A 150 0.76 8.65 -9.17
CA ILE A 150 1.19 7.52 -9.98
C ILE A 150 -0.06 6.88 -10.60
N ASP A 151 0.04 6.43 -11.86
CA ASP A 151 -0.98 5.58 -12.46
C ASP A 151 -1.00 4.22 -11.74
N TRP A 152 -1.80 4.15 -10.69
CA TRP A 152 -1.89 2.96 -9.85
C TRP A 152 -2.45 1.78 -10.62
N GLN A 153 -3.41 2.01 -11.51
CA GLN A 153 -3.98 0.93 -12.32
C GLN A 153 -2.89 0.34 -13.23
N GLY A 154 -2.18 1.20 -13.98
CA GLY A 154 -1.07 0.76 -14.82
C GLY A 154 0.04 0.04 -14.04
N LEU A 155 0.34 0.50 -12.82
CA LEU A 155 1.31 -0.18 -11.94
C LEU A 155 0.86 -1.60 -11.57
N MET A 156 -0.42 -1.78 -11.22
CA MET A 156 -0.96 -3.09 -10.85
C MET A 156 -1.02 -4.04 -12.06
N GLU A 157 -1.44 -3.54 -13.23
CA GLU A 157 -1.45 -4.31 -14.49
C GLU A 157 -0.03 -4.76 -14.86
N TRP A 158 0.95 -3.86 -14.77
CA TRP A 158 2.36 -4.22 -15.01
C TRP A 158 2.88 -5.27 -14.03
N GLN A 159 2.50 -5.21 -12.75
CA GLN A 159 2.87 -6.24 -11.78
C GLN A 159 2.31 -7.61 -12.16
N GLU A 160 1.05 -7.68 -12.60
CA GLU A 160 0.43 -8.92 -13.07
C GLU A 160 1.18 -9.50 -14.28
N ASP A 161 1.56 -8.65 -15.23
CA ASP A 161 2.39 -9.05 -16.38
C ASP A 161 3.73 -9.64 -15.94
N MET A 162 4.39 -9.06 -14.93
CA MET A 162 5.66 -9.60 -14.41
C MET A 162 5.49 -10.98 -13.77
N VAL A 163 4.35 -11.26 -13.13
CA VAL A 163 4.02 -12.60 -12.63
C VAL A 163 3.79 -13.58 -13.79
N VAL A 164 3.15 -13.14 -14.87
CA VAL A 164 2.98 -13.95 -16.09
C VAL A 164 4.33 -14.28 -16.72
N GLU A 165 5.24 -13.30 -16.83
CA GLU A 165 6.60 -13.52 -17.33
C GLU A 165 7.38 -14.50 -16.46
N TYR A 166 7.28 -14.37 -15.14
CA TYR A 166 7.92 -15.30 -14.22
C TYR A 166 7.44 -16.75 -14.42
N ASN A 167 6.13 -16.95 -14.57
CA ASN A 167 5.54 -18.27 -14.78
C ASN A 167 6.04 -18.97 -16.07
N LYS A 168 6.35 -18.20 -17.12
CA LYS A 168 6.90 -18.74 -18.37
C LYS A 168 8.28 -19.37 -18.20
N THR A 169 9.02 -19.05 -17.14
CA THR A 169 10.37 -19.59 -16.90
C THR A 169 10.38 -21.08 -16.53
N TRP A 170 9.24 -21.66 -16.14
CA TRP A 170 9.17 -23.08 -15.74
C TRP A 170 7.95 -23.85 -16.23
N GLN A 171 6.96 -23.20 -16.85
CA GLN A 171 5.79 -23.87 -17.44
C GLN A 171 6.05 -24.45 -18.85
N GLN A 172 7.31 -24.47 -19.30
CA GLN A 172 7.78 -25.07 -20.56
C GLN A 172 8.24 -26.51 -20.37
#